data_AF-A0A014LV38-F1
#
_entry.id   AF-A0A014LV38-F1
#
_cell.length_a   1.000
_cell.length_b   1.000
_cell.length_c   1.000
_cell.angle_alpha   90.00
_cell.angle_beta   90.00
_cell.angle_gamma   90.00
#
_symmetry.space_group_name_H-M   'P 1'
#
loop_
_entity.id
_entity.type
_entity.pdbx_description
1 polymer ?
#
loop_
_entity_poly.entity_id
_entity_poly.type
_entity_poly.pdbx_seq_one_letter_code
_entity_poly.pdbx_strand_id
1 'polypeptide(L)'
;MSLDAAPAYRIRLSKEWDNFLLVVDDESGYSRLVNEDDIPERRVLSVERVAAHPVEATMQRDALDEELFETPYKLLTYTARSEAHAAGLALRDHHEDWALLALDDVFYADENAFPGIAAHFHRGD
;
A
#
# COMPACT_ATOMS: atom_id res chain seq x y z
N MET A 1 -49.37 -32.20 -11.20
CA MET A 1 -48.79 -30.89 -10.82
C MET A 1 -47.29 -31.03 -10.89
N SER A 2 -46.67 -30.51 -11.96
CA SER A 2 -45.22 -30.49 -12.12
C SER A 2 -44.70 -29.22 -11.45
N LEU A 3 -43.81 -29.36 -10.48
CA LEU A 3 -43.05 -28.25 -9.93
C LEU A 3 -41.99 -27.89 -10.98
N ASP A 4 -42.26 -26.84 -11.76
CA ASP A 4 -41.25 -26.19 -12.60
C ASP A 4 -40.13 -25.69 -11.70
N ALA A 5 -39.06 -26.48 -11.63
CA ALA A 5 -37.84 -26.13 -10.94
C ALA A 5 -37.21 -24.90 -11.62
N ALA A 6 -37.01 -23.82 -10.86
CA ALA A 6 -36.35 -22.61 -11.31
C ALA A 6 -34.99 -22.91 -11.98
N PRO A 7 -34.58 -22.18 -13.04
CA PRO A 7 -33.35 -22.48 -13.75
C PRO A 7 -32.14 -22.26 -12.83
N ALA A 8 -31.30 -23.29 -12.69
CA ALA A 8 -29.97 -23.17 -12.11
C ALA A 8 -29.10 -22.33 -13.05
N TYR A 9 -29.00 -21.02 -12.79
CA TYR A 9 -28.13 -20.16 -13.57
C TYR A 9 -26.67 -20.47 -13.20
N ARG A 10 -25.86 -20.71 -14.22
CA ARG A 10 -24.43 -20.99 -14.08
C ARG A 10 -23.72 -19.64 -13.93
N ILE A 11 -23.47 -19.21 -12.69
CA ILE A 11 -22.68 -18.00 -12.43
C ILE A 11 -21.24 -18.28 -12.87
N ARG A 12 -20.73 -17.49 -13.81
CA ARG A 12 -19.32 -17.52 -14.20
C ARG A 12 -18.55 -16.63 -13.24
N LEU A 13 -17.90 -17.25 -12.26
CA LEU A 13 -17.00 -16.56 -11.33
C LEU A 13 -15.61 -16.48 -11.98
N SER A 14 -15.36 -15.46 -12.79
CA SER A 14 -14.00 -15.10 -13.24
C SER A 14 -13.40 -14.09 -12.28
N LYS A 15 -12.16 -14.35 -11.81
CA LYS A 15 -11.35 -13.33 -11.15
C LYS A 15 -10.74 -12.43 -12.21
N GLU A 16 -11.50 -11.42 -12.61
CA GLU A 16 -11.02 -10.40 -13.54
C GLU A 16 -10.22 -9.33 -12.80
N TRP A 17 -9.38 -8.62 -13.54
CA TRP A 17 -8.67 -7.48 -13.01
C TRP A 17 -9.64 -6.33 -12.82
N ASP A 18 -9.61 -5.72 -11.65
CA ASP A 18 -10.39 -4.52 -11.34
C ASP A 18 -9.63 -3.62 -10.38
N ASN A 19 -10.11 -2.40 -10.21
CA ASN A 19 -9.58 -1.42 -9.28
C ASN A 19 -10.23 -1.58 -7.90
N PHE A 20 -9.40 -1.48 -6.88
CA PHE A 20 -9.79 -1.55 -5.48
C PHE A 20 -9.29 -0.30 -4.76
N LEU A 21 -10.15 0.26 -3.91
CA LEU A 21 -9.83 1.33 -2.96
C LEU A 21 -9.46 0.69 -1.63
N LEU A 22 -8.36 1.15 -1.03
CA LEU A 22 -7.84 0.63 0.22
C LEU A 22 -7.68 1.76 1.22
N VAL A 23 -8.24 1.59 2.42
CA VAL A 23 -7.93 2.44 3.57
C VAL A 23 -6.81 1.78 4.35
N VAL A 24 -5.70 2.49 4.51
CA VAL A 24 -4.52 1.95 5.19
C VAL A 24 -4.02 2.87 6.30
N ASP A 25 -3.37 2.27 7.29
CA ASP A 25 -2.70 2.93 8.39
C ASP A 25 -1.22 2.58 8.36
N ASP A 26 -0.38 3.59 8.13
CA ASP A 26 1.08 3.44 8.05
C ASP A 26 1.78 3.86 9.35
N GLU A 27 1.05 4.42 10.32
CA GLU A 27 1.64 5.12 11.49
C GLU A 27 1.50 4.33 12.79
N SER A 28 0.43 3.54 12.95
CA SER A 28 0.14 2.85 14.22
C SER A 28 0.63 1.39 14.29
N GLY A 29 1.05 0.82 13.16
CA GLY A 29 1.55 -0.54 13.08
C GLY A 29 3.05 -0.61 13.31
N TYR A 30 3.48 -1.36 14.32
CA TYR A 30 4.88 -1.73 14.52
C TYR A 30 4.94 -3.23 14.76
N SER A 31 5.80 -3.91 14.00
CA SER A 31 6.08 -5.32 14.21
C SER A 31 7.37 -5.48 15.00
N ARG A 32 7.29 -6.16 16.16
CA ARG A 32 8.49 -6.60 16.88
C ARG A 32 9.03 -7.84 16.21
N LEU A 33 10.02 -7.69 15.35
CA LEU A 33 10.89 -8.80 15.01
C LEU A 33 11.85 -9.07 16.18
N VAL A 34 12.34 -10.31 16.24
CA VAL A 34 13.07 -10.90 17.37
C VAL A 34 14.36 -10.14 17.75
N ASN A 35 14.80 -9.15 16.95
CA ASN A 35 15.98 -8.33 17.21
C ASN A 35 15.68 -6.83 16.95
N GLU A 36 15.27 -6.16 18.04
CA GLU A 36 15.54 -4.76 18.45
C GLU A 36 15.17 -3.52 17.62
N ASP A 37 14.62 -3.58 16.41
CA ASP A 37 14.06 -2.38 15.76
C ASP A 37 12.55 -2.53 15.48
N ASP A 38 11.76 -1.54 15.94
CA ASP A 38 10.33 -1.43 15.61
C ASP A 38 10.22 -1.07 14.12
N ILE A 39 9.94 -2.06 13.26
CA ILE A 39 9.72 -1.81 11.83
C ILE A 39 8.29 -1.33 11.64
N PRO A 40 8.08 -0.15 11.02
CA PRO A 40 6.74 0.33 10.72
C PRO A 40 6.03 -0.64 9.78
N GLU A 41 4.80 -0.99 10.11
CA GLU A 41 3.99 -1.96 9.40
C GLU A 41 2.68 -1.29 8.95
N ARG A 42 2.47 -1.24 7.64
CA ARG A 42 1.18 -0.85 7.07
C ARG A 42 0.10 -1.84 7.49
N ARG A 43 -1.02 -1.32 7.98
CA ARG A 43 -2.26 -2.09 8.20
C ARG A 43 -3.29 -1.72 7.16
N VAL A 44 -3.90 -2.73 6.55
CA VAL A 44 -5.05 -2.53 5.66
C VAL A 44 -6.32 -2.62 6.49
N LEU A 45 -7.04 -1.51 6.61
CA LEU A 45 -8.25 -1.38 7.43
C LEU A 45 -9.52 -1.76 6.65
N SER A 46 -9.58 -1.36 5.39
CA SER A 46 -10.69 -1.66 4.49
C SER A 46 -10.19 -1.89 3.06
N VAL A 47 -10.89 -2.73 2.31
CA VAL A 47 -10.68 -2.96 0.88
C VAL A 47 -12.02 -3.04 0.19
N GLU A 48 -12.24 -2.17 -0.78
CA GLU A 48 -13.48 -2.10 -1.54
C GLU A 48 -13.21 -2.12 -3.03
N ARG A 49 -14.02 -2.85 -3.80
CA ARG A 49 -13.97 -2.76 -5.26
C ARG A 49 -14.54 -1.42 -5.71
N VAL A 50 -13.90 -0.77 -6.67
CA VAL A 50 -14.40 0.46 -7.30
C VAL A 50 -15.71 0.15 -8.02
N ALA A 51 -16.71 1.02 -7.87
CA ALA A 51 -17.97 0.90 -8.59
C ALA A 51 -17.77 0.90 -10.11
N ALA A 52 -18.56 0.09 -10.83
CA ALA A 52 -18.40 -0.06 -12.29
C ALA A 52 -18.85 1.17 -13.09
N HIS A 53 -19.75 1.99 -12.54
CA HIS A 53 -20.23 3.20 -13.17
C HIS A 53 -19.33 4.39 -12.78
N PRO A 54 -18.84 5.21 -13.73
CA PRO A 54 -17.85 6.26 -13.44
C PRO A 54 -18.33 7.29 -12.42
N VAL A 55 -19.61 7.66 -12.44
CA VAL A 55 -20.18 8.58 -11.45
C VAL A 55 -20.21 7.97 -10.06
N GLU A 56 -20.58 6.69 -9.94
CA GLU A 56 -20.60 6.00 -8.65
C GLU A 56 -19.18 5.82 -8.11
N ALA A 57 -18.20 5.55 -8.99
CA ALA A 57 -16.80 5.45 -8.62
C ALA A 57 -16.26 6.77 -8.05
N THR A 58 -16.61 7.91 -8.66
CA THR A 58 -16.27 9.23 -8.13
C THR A 58 -16.94 9.48 -6.79
N MET A 59 -18.26 9.22 -6.67
CA MET A 59 -18.98 9.43 -5.41
C MET A 59 -18.45 8.54 -4.28
N GLN A 60 -18.10 7.28 -4.58
CA GLN A 60 -17.48 6.36 -3.63
C GLN A 60 -16.14 6.89 -3.13
N ARG A 61 -15.30 7.37 -4.06
CA ARG A 61 -14.00 7.93 -3.70
C ARG A 61 -14.14 9.19 -2.86
N ASP A 62 -14.99 10.12 -3.29
CA ASP A 62 -15.22 11.38 -2.58
C ASP A 62 -15.76 11.14 -1.16
N ALA A 63 -16.65 10.16 -1.00
CA ALA A 63 -17.18 9.77 0.31
C ALA A 63 -16.09 9.21 1.24
N LEU A 64 -15.20 8.36 0.73
CA LEU A 64 -14.06 7.84 1.51
C LEU A 64 -13.06 8.95 1.81
N ASP A 65 -12.75 9.82 0.84
CA ASP A 65 -11.85 10.96 1.07
C ASP A 65 -12.43 11.93 2.13
N GLU A 66 -13.75 12.13 2.18
CA GLU A 66 -14.43 12.91 3.23
C GLU A 66 -14.40 12.20 4.59
N GLU A 67 -14.65 10.89 4.64
CA GLU A 67 -14.58 10.11 5.88
C GLU A 67 -13.17 10.09 6.49
N LEU A 68 -12.15 10.11 5.64
CA LEU A 68 -10.75 10.11 6.05
C LEU A 68 -10.20 11.51 6.33
N PHE A 69 -11.00 12.57 6.12
CA PHE A 69 -10.60 13.93 6.41
C PHE A 69 -10.18 14.08 7.88
N GLU A 70 -8.99 14.66 8.12
CA GLU A 70 -8.36 14.79 9.45
C GLU A 70 -7.95 13.47 10.14
N THR A 71 -8.01 12.33 9.44
CA THR A 71 -7.45 11.07 9.93
C THR A 71 -6.00 10.87 9.44
N PRO A 72 -5.17 10.07 10.14
CA PRO A 72 -3.83 9.70 9.66
C PRO A 72 -3.87 8.60 8.57
N TYR A 73 -5.05 8.11 8.22
CA TYR A 73 -5.21 7.01 7.27
C TYR A 73 -5.10 7.50 5.83
N LYS A 74 -4.65 6.62 4.95
CA LYS A 74 -4.47 6.92 3.53
C LYS A 74 -5.43 6.11 2.68
N LEU A 75 -5.97 6.75 1.64
CA LEU A 75 -6.72 6.08 0.58
C LEU A 75 -5.78 5.73 -0.58
N LEU A 76 -5.61 4.44 -0.85
CA LEU A 76 -4.81 3.92 -1.97
C LEU A 76 -5.70 3.29 -3.03
N THR A 77 -5.17 3.12 -4.24
CA THR A 77 -5.87 2.46 -5.35
C THR A 77 -4.97 1.42 -6.00
N TYR A 78 -5.46 0.19 -6.14
CA TYR A 78 -4.72 -0.92 -6.75
C TYR A 78 -5.56 -1.65 -7.79
N THR A 79 -4.95 -1.96 -8.93
CA THR A 79 -5.53 -2.91 -9.89
C THR A 79 -5.15 -4.34 -9.48
N ALA A 80 -6.14 -5.15 -9.10
CA ALA A 80 -5.92 -6.49 -8.58
C ALA A 80 -7.00 -7.48 -9.05
N ARG A 81 -6.85 -8.76 -8.68
CA ARG A 81 -7.79 -9.84 -9.05
C ARG A 81 -8.81 -10.17 -7.96
N SER A 82 -8.62 -9.59 -6.78
CA SER A 82 -9.43 -9.77 -5.58
C SER A 82 -8.93 -8.82 -4.49
N GLU A 83 -9.76 -8.56 -3.50
CA GLU A 83 -9.44 -7.71 -2.33
C GLU A 83 -8.15 -8.18 -1.62
N ALA A 84 -8.02 -9.48 -1.35
CA ALA A 84 -6.81 -10.05 -0.74
C ALA A 84 -5.54 -9.86 -1.59
N HIS A 85 -5.68 -9.83 -2.93
CA HIS A 85 -4.55 -9.56 -3.81
C HIS A 85 -4.17 -8.08 -3.74
N ALA A 86 -5.16 -7.18 -3.71
CA ALA A 86 -4.94 -5.74 -3.56
C ALA A 86 -4.26 -5.42 -2.22
N ALA A 87 -4.74 -6.01 -1.12
CA ALA A 87 -4.13 -5.87 0.21
C ALA A 87 -2.69 -6.37 0.22
N GLY A 88 -2.43 -7.54 -0.37
CA GLY A 88 -1.08 -8.08 -0.49
C GLY A 88 -0.12 -7.17 -1.27
N LEU A 89 -0.60 -6.55 -2.36
CA LEU A 89 0.17 -5.55 -3.11
C LEU A 89 0.48 -4.33 -2.24
N ALA A 90 -0.51 -3.79 -1.53
CA ALA A 90 -0.32 -2.61 -0.69
C ALA A 90 0.69 -2.83 0.44
N LEU A 91 0.71 -4.02 1.05
CA LEU A 91 1.69 -4.41 2.07
C LEU A 91 3.08 -4.55 1.47
N ARG A 92 3.20 -5.25 0.34
CA ARG A 92 4.49 -5.45 -0.34
C ARG A 92 5.12 -4.12 -0.74
N ASP A 93 4.35 -3.25 -1.39
CA ASP A 93 4.85 -1.97 -1.89
C ASP A 93 5.31 -1.07 -0.71
N HIS A 94 4.62 -1.12 0.43
CA HIS A 94 5.08 -0.42 1.65
C HIS A 94 6.41 -0.96 2.18
N HIS A 95 6.60 -2.29 2.18
CA HIS A 95 7.88 -2.88 2.57
C HIS A 95 9.01 -2.50 1.61
N GLU A 96 8.72 -2.42 0.30
CA GLU A 96 9.68 -1.97 -0.71
C GLU A 96 10.07 -0.51 -0.50
N ASP A 97 9.11 0.38 -0.23
CA ASP A 97 9.37 1.80 0.09
C ASP A 97 10.28 1.95 1.32
N TRP A 98 10.00 1.20 2.38
CA TRP A 98 10.84 1.20 3.59
C TRP A 98 12.25 0.67 3.34
N ALA A 99 12.39 -0.39 2.55
CA ALA A 99 13.70 -0.94 2.20
C ALA A 99 14.53 0.08 1.40
N LEU A 100 13.89 0.85 0.51
CA LEU A 100 14.55 1.91 -0.25
C LEU A 100 14.97 3.09 0.64
N LEU A 101 14.11 3.53 1.57
CA LEU A 101 14.46 4.59 2.53
C LEU A 101 15.63 4.17 3.42
N ALA A 102 15.61 2.93 3.94
CA ALA A 102 16.71 2.40 4.74
C ALA A 102 18.03 2.31 3.95
N LEU A 103 17.97 2.04 2.64
CA LEU A 103 19.14 2.07 1.77
C LEU A 103 19.67 3.49 1.57
N ASP A 104 18.78 4.47 1.37
CA ASP A 104 19.14 5.88 1.20
C ASP A 104 19.88 6.42 2.43
N ASP A 105 19.39 6.10 3.63
CA ASP A 105 20.05 6.45 4.90
C ASP A 105 21.49 5.90 4.98
N VAL A 106 21.73 4.68 4.47
CA VAL A 106 23.08 4.08 4.41
C VAL A 106 23.98 4.84 3.43
N PHE A 107 23.46 5.25 2.27
CA PHE A 107 24.25 5.99 1.28
C PHE A 107 24.60 7.40 1.76
N TYR A 108 23.70 8.12 2.43
CA TYR A 108 24.00 9.43 3.02
C TYR A 108 24.87 9.37 4.29
N ALA A 109 24.81 8.27 5.03
CA ALA A 109 25.74 8.03 6.13
C ALA A 109 27.19 7.87 5.63
N ASP A 110 27.39 7.31 4.44
CA ASP A 110 28.72 7.14 3.83
C ASP A 110 29.33 8.48 3.36
N GLU A 111 28.53 9.45 2.89
CA GLU A 111 29.02 10.80 2.57
C GLU A 111 29.51 11.56 3.82
N ASN A 112 28.93 11.30 4.99
CA ASN A 112 29.37 11.87 6.27
C ASN A 112 30.46 11.03 6.98
N ALA A 113 30.74 9.80 6.53
CA ALA A 113 31.76 8.93 7.10
C ALA A 113 33.19 9.28 6.65
N PHE A 114 33.35 10.18 5.66
CA PHE A 114 34.66 10.64 5.19
C PHE A 114 34.87 12.16 5.30
N PRO A 115 35.03 12.73 6.51
CA PRO A 115 35.59 14.07 6.67
C PRO A 115 37.09 14.18 6.31
N GLY A 116 37.67 13.17 5.63
CA GLY A 116 39.11 13.03 5.43
C GLY A 116 39.64 13.12 3.99
N ILE A 117 38.79 13.05 2.95
CA ILE A 117 39.32 12.98 1.56
C ILE A 117 39.55 14.38 0.94
N ALA A 118 38.82 15.40 1.38
CA ALA A 118 39.04 16.77 0.91
C ALA A 118 40.30 17.44 1.49
N ALA A 119 40.86 16.91 2.60
CA ALA A 119 42.01 17.52 3.27
C ALA A 119 43.37 17.08 2.70
N HIS A 120 43.42 16.13 1.76
CA HIS A 120 44.70 15.61 1.24
C HIS A 120 45.15 16.18 -0.12
N PHE A 121 44.34 17.05 -0.76
CA PHE A 121 44.68 17.69 -2.03
C PHE A 121 45.14 19.16 -1.94
N HIS A 122 45.42 19.67 -0.73
CA HIS A 122 46.00 21.02 -0.53
C HIS A 122 47.28 21.02 0.31
N ARG A 123 48.23 20.13 -0.01
CA ARG A 123 49.65 20.30 0.36
C ARG A 123 50.53 20.04 -0.87
N GLY A 124 51.06 21.12 -1.42
CA GLY A 124 51.75 21.23 -2.70
C GLY A 124 51.09 22.41 -3.43
N ASP A 125 51.58 23.65 -3.33
CA ASP A 125 52.96 24.13 -3.17
C ASP A 125 53.05 25.36 -2.26
#